data_AF-A0A239MT18-F1
#
_entry.id   AF-A0A239MT18-F1
#
_cell.length_a   1.000
_cell.length_b   1.000
_cell.length_c   1.000
_cell.angle_alpha   90.00
_cell.angle_beta   90.00
_cell.angle_gamma   90.00
#
_symmetry.space_group_name_H-M   'P 1'
#
loop_
_entity.id
_entity.type
_entity.pdbx_description
1 polymer ?
#
loop_
_entity_poly.entity_id
_entity_poly.type
_entity_poly.pdbx_seq_one_letter_code
_entity_poly.pdbx_strand_id
1 'polypeptide(L)' 'MDVDTCVDVGLALLSPEMFTLLVDDRAWTPEKYEGWVVEGLAAAARCGPDENDRIS' A
#
# COMPACT_ATOMS: atom_id res chain seq x y z
N MET A 1 12.46 3.72 0.37
CA MET A 1 11.25 3.98 1.15
C MET A 1 11.56 3.75 2.61
N ASP A 2 11.48 4.80 3.41
CA ASP A 2 11.57 4.71 4.87
C ASP A 2 10.29 4.10 5.47
N VAL A 3 10.36 3.83 6.78
CA VAL A 3 9.26 3.24 7.54
C VAL A 3 8.03 4.14 7.55
N ASP A 4 8.21 5.45 7.67
CA ASP A 4 7.11 6.41 7.76
C ASP A 4 6.29 6.40 6.47
N THR A 5 6.97 6.38 5.32
CA THR A 5 6.29 6.28 4.02
C THR A 5 5.55 4.94 3.88
N CYS A 6 6.12 3.82 4.37
CA CYS A 6 5.43 2.53 4.35
C CYS A 6 4.16 2.55 5.22
N VAL A 7 4.22 3.23 6.36
CA VAL A 7 3.06 3.44 7.25
C VAL A 7 2.00 4.28 6.55
N ASP A 8 2.37 5.37 5.88
CA ASP A 8 1.44 6.22 5.13
C ASP A 8 0.73 5.44 4.02
N VAL A 9 1.47 4.61 3.27
CA VAL A 9 0.87 3.72 2.26
C VAL A 9 -0.09 2.74 2.92
N GLY A 10 0.29 2.13 4.04
CA GLY A 10 -0.60 1.23 4.78
C GLY A 10 -1.89 1.89 5.25
N LEU A 11 -1.80 3.12 5.78
CA LEU A 11 -2.98 3.89 6.20
C LEU A 11 -3.89 4.23 5.02
N ALA A 12 -3.32 4.61 3.87
CA ALA A 12 -4.09 4.88 2.66
C ALA A 12 -4.80 3.60 2.15
N LEU A 13 -4.07 2.50 2.06
CA LEU A 13 -4.58 1.21 1.57
C LEU A 13 -5.60 0.56 2.51
N LEU A 14 -5.55 0.84 3.81
CA LEU A 14 -6.49 0.31 4.81
C LEU A 14 -7.61 1.29 5.17
N SER A 15 -7.68 2.44 4.49
CA SER A 15 -8.72 3.43 4.74
C SER A 15 -10.11 2.88 4.40
N PRO A 16 -11.15 3.18 5.22
CA PRO A 16 -12.53 2.81 4.92
C PRO A 16 -12.98 3.31 3.54
N GLU A 17 -12.53 4.49 3.14
CA GLU A 17 -12.85 5.11 1.86
C GLU A 17 -12.33 4.28 0.68
N MET A 18 -11.11 3.75 0.77
CA MET A 18 -10.57 2.85 -0.25
C MET A 18 -11.32 1.51 -0.30
N PHE A 19 -11.70 0.97 0.86
CA PHE A 19 -12.51 -0.24 0.91
C PHE A 19 -13.86 -0.04 0.21
N THR A 20 -14.62 0.99 0.59
CA THR A 20 -15.92 1.29 -0.02
C THR A 20 -15.78 1.55 -1.52
N LEU A 21 -14.80 2.34 -1.96
CA LEU A 21 -14.60 2.61 -3.38
C LEU A 21 -14.33 1.33 -4.19
N LEU A 22 -13.50 0.42 -3.67
CA LEU A 22 -13.09 -0.75 -4.44
C LEU A 22 -14.11 -1.89 -4.33
N VAL A 23 -14.62 -2.15 -3.13
CA VAL A 23 -15.55 -3.26 -2.85
C VAL A 23 -16.97 -2.87 -3.23
N ASP A 24 -17.47 -1.73 -2.74
CA ASP A 24 -18.88 -1.34 -2.95
C ASP A 24 -19.07 -0.71 -4.33
N ASP A 25 -18.29 0.32 -4.68
CA ASP A 25 -18.52 1.08 -5.92
C ASP A 25 -17.99 0.37 -7.16
N ARG A 26 -16.89 -0.40 -7.03
CA ARG A 26 -16.24 -1.11 -8.14
C ARG A 26 -16.43 -2.62 -8.10
N ALA A 27 -17.28 -3.12 -7.19
CA ALA A 27 -17.68 -4.52 -7.09
C ALA A 27 -16.48 -5.49 -6.99
N TRP A 28 -15.38 -5.09 -6.36
CA TRP A 28 -14.36 -6.06 -5.97
C TRP A 28 -14.91 -6.96 -4.87
N THR A 29 -14.45 -8.20 -4.85
CA THR A 29 -14.68 -9.03 -3.67
C THR A 29 -13.72 -8.58 -2.55
N PRO A 30 -14.11 -8.75 -1.27
CA PRO A 30 -13.23 -8.45 -0.14
C PRO A 30 -11.88 -9.19 -0.24
N GLU A 31 -11.87 -10.43 -0.71
CA GLU A 31 -10.65 -11.24 -0.84
C GLU A 31 -9.69 -10.65 -1.89
N LYS A 32 -10.24 -10.12 -2.98
CA LYS A 32 -9.45 -9.43 -4.01
C LYS A 32 -8.83 -8.15 -3.44
N TYR A 33 -9.59 -7.41 -2.64
CA TYR A 33 -9.08 -6.22 -1.96
C TYR A 33 -7.94 -6.55 -1.00
N GLU A 34 -8.13 -7.57 -0.15
CA GLU A 34 -7.09 -8.03 0.80
C GLU A 34 -5.80 -8.43 0.08
N GLY A 35 -5.91 -9.22 -1.00
CA GLY A 35 -4.74 -9.61 -1.80
C GLY A 35 -4.01 -8.40 -2.39
N TRP A 36 -4.75 -7.43 -2.92
CA TRP A 36 -4.17 -6.21 -3.47
C TRP A 36 -3.48 -5.35 -2.41
N VAL A 37 -4.05 -5.21 -1.20
CA VAL A 37 -3.43 -4.49 -0.09
C VAL A 37 -2.11 -5.14 0.32
N VAL A 38 -2.09 -6.47 0.46
CA VAL A 38 -0.87 -7.22 0.82
C VAL A 38 0.22 -7.04 -0.24
N GLU A 39 -0.13 -7.14 -1.52
CA GLU A 39 0.82 -6.93 -2.62
C GLU A 39 1.38 -5.50 -2.63
N GLY A 40 0.52 -4.49 -2.41
CA GLY A 40 0.89 -3.09 -2.34
C GLY A 40 1.85 -2.80 -1.18
N LEU A 41 1.53 -3.29 0.03
CA LEU A 41 2.39 -3.18 1.20
C LEU A 41 3.74 -3.88 1.00
N ALA A 42 3.73 -5.08 0.42
CA ALA A 42 4.95 -5.80 0.14
C ALA A 42 5.81 -5.08 -0.92
N ALA A 43 5.19 -4.43 -1.91
CA ALA A 43 5.90 -3.60 -2.89
C ALA A 43 6.53 -2.36 -2.24
N ALA A 44 5.79 -1.67 -1.36
CA ALA A 44 6.28 -0.53 -0.60
C ALA A 44 7.49 -0.91 0.27
N ALA A 45 7.39 -2.00 1.02
CA ALA A 45 8.48 -2.49 1.88
C ALA A 45 9.72 -2.93 1.09
N ARG A 46 9.55 -3.45 -0.14
CA ARG A 46 10.66 -3.81 -1.03
C ARG A 46 11.35 -2.59 -1.65
N CYS A 47 10.68 -1.45 -1.74
CA CYS A 47 11.20 -0.22 -2.33
C CYS A 47 12.09 0.56 -1.36
N GLY A 48 12.85 -0.13 -0.49
CA GLY A 48 13.81 0.47 0.46
C GLY A 48 14.79 1.43 -0.24
N PRO A 49 15.34 2.45 0.45
CA PRO A 49 16.19 3.44 -0.18
C PRO A 49 17.38 2.73 -0.85
N ASP A 50 17.63 3.07 -2.12
CA ASP A 50 18.85 2.67 -2.80
C ASP A 50 20.04 3.26 -2.02
N GLU A 51 21.05 2.45 -1.72
CA GLU A 51 22.22 2.86 -0.91
C GLU A 51 22.99 4.03 -1.56
N ASN A 52 22.72 4.30 -2.85
CA ASN A 52 23.35 5.33 -3.66
C ASN A 52 22.83 6.76 -3.42
N ASP A 53 21.69 6.97 -2.76
CA ASP A 53 21.14 8.31 -2.46
C ASP A 53 21.73 8.95 -1.18
N ARG A 54 22.66 8.28 -0.48
CA ARG A 54 23.28 8.79 0.76
C ARG A 54 24.59 9.56 0.54
N ILE A 55 25.07 9.69 -0.70
CA ILE A 55 26.36 10.32 -1.06
C ILE A 55 26.22 11.40 -2.15
N SER A 56 25.18 12.23 -2.10
CA SER A 56 25.08 13.45 -2.93
C SER A 56 24.69 14.67 -2.10
#